data_AF-A0A661MCX9-F1
#
_entry.id   AF-A0A661MCX9-F1
#
_cell.length_a   1.000
_cell.length_b   1.000
_cell.length_c   1.000
_cell.angle_alpha   90.00
_cell.angle_beta   90.00
_cell.angle_gamma   90.00
#
_symmetry.space_group_name_H-M   'P 1'
#
loop_
_entity.id
_entity.type
_entity.pdbx_description
1 polymer ?
#
loop_
_entity_poly.entity_id
_entity_poly.type
_entity_poly.pdbx_seq_one_letter_code
_entity_poly.pdbx_strand_id
1 'polypeptide(L)' 'MEEGRSFCIRCGECCLAAGPTLQRPDLILVREGAIAPENLFTIRRGEVVRDNVHGGLARTGVEMVKVREREDGG' A
#
# COMPACT_ATOMS: atom_id res chain seq x y z
N MET A 1 -3.66 -19.24 14.19
CA MET A 1 -4.61 -18.32 13.54
C MET A 1 -4.14 -16.94 13.91
N GLU A 2 -3.53 -16.22 12.97
CA GLU A 2 -3.00 -14.89 13.27
C GLU A 2 -4.19 -13.91 13.30
N GLU A 3 -4.51 -13.41 14.48
CA GLU A 3 -5.51 -12.35 14.68
C GLU A 3 -5.16 -11.17 13.76
N GLY A 4 -6.08 -10.79 12.85
CA GLY A 4 -5.83 -9.77 11.86
C GLY A 4 -5.43 -8.44 12.52
N ARG A 5 -4.28 -7.89 12.16
CA ARG A 5 -3.81 -6.62 12.71
C ARG A 5 -4.70 -5.48 12.22
N SER A 6 -5.19 -4.65 13.14
CA SER A 6 -5.95 -3.45 12.80
C SER A 6 -5.08 -2.26 12.38
N PHE A 7 -3.75 -2.37 12.51
CA PHE A 7 -2.77 -1.36 12.12
C PHE A 7 -1.44 -1.97 11.67
N CYS A 8 -0.66 -1.21 10.90
CA CYS A 8 0.69 -1.60 10.50
C CYS A 8 1.66 -1.50 11.68
N ILE A 9 2.29 -2.62 12.06
CA ILE A 9 3.35 -2.66 13.09
C ILE A 9 4.76 -2.43 12.52
N ARG A 10 4.85 -2.07 11.23
CA ARG A 10 6.12 -1.83 10.52
C ARG A 10 7.07 -3.04 10.47
N CYS A 11 6.52 -4.26 10.34
CA CYS A 11 7.33 -5.48 10.21
C CYS A 11 8.03 -5.62 8.84
N GLY A 12 7.52 -4.94 7.81
CA GLY A 12 8.10 -4.94 6.46
C GLY A 12 7.71 -6.14 5.58
N GLU A 13 7.14 -7.21 6.13
CA GLU A 13 6.80 -8.43 5.39
C GLU A 13 5.86 -8.18 4.19
N CYS A 14 4.76 -7.44 4.39
CA CYS A 14 3.85 -7.11 3.30
C CYS A 14 4.44 -6.10 2.31
N CYS A 15 5.34 -5.22 2.76
CA CYS A 15 6.01 -4.23 1.91
C CYS A 15 7.05 -4.87 0.98
N LEU A 16 7.70 -5.93 1.44
CA LEU A 16 8.64 -6.72 0.63
C LEU A 16 7.92 -7.55 -0.43
N ALA A 17 6.70 -7.99 -0.13
CA ALA A 17 5.88 -8.74 -1.08
C ALA A 17 5.23 -7.83 -2.14
N ALA A 18 4.86 -6.60 -1.78
CA ALA A 18 4.32 -5.60 -2.68
C ALA A 18 4.47 -4.19 -2.07
N GLY A 19 4.55 -3.15 -2.91
CA GLY A 19 4.73 -1.77 -2.43
C GLY A 19 3.65 -1.33 -1.41
N PRO A 20 3.97 -0.54 -0.38
CA PRO A 20 3.00 -0.19 0.66
C PRO A 20 1.88 0.72 0.16
N THR A 21 0.65 0.44 0.58
CA THR A 21 -0.47 1.38 0.49
C THR A 21 -0.43 2.34 1.67
N LEU A 22 -0.32 3.64 1.39
CA LEU A 22 -0.15 4.67 2.41
C LEU A 22 -1.39 4.76 3.31
N GLN A 23 -1.14 4.74 4.62
CA GLN A 23 -2.13 5.03 5.65
C GLN A 23 -2.13 6.51 5.98
N ARG A 24 -3.18 6.99 6.68
CA ARG A 24 -3.29 8.41 7.07
C ARG A 24 -2.04 8.93 7.81
N PRO A 25 -1.40 8.18 8.73
CA PRO A 25 -0.18 8.64 9.39
C PRO A 25 1.01 8.84 8.44
N ASP A 26 1.04 8.13 7.31
CA ASP A 26 2.14 8.20 6.34
C ASP A 26 2.11 9.50 5.51
N LEU A 27 1.05 10.31 5.62
CA LEU A 27 0.92 11.60 4.92
C LEU A 27 2.10 12.54 5.22
N ILE A 28 2.68 12.47 6.41
CA ILE A 28 3.84 13.28 6.78
C ILE A 28 5.05 12.98 5.88
N LEU A 29 5.23 11.71 5.48
CA LEU A 29 6.34 11.29 4.62
C LEU A 29 6.25 11.90 3.22
N VAL A 30 5.03 12.11 2.72
CA VAL A 30 4.80 12.79 1.44
C VAL A 30 5.00 14.29 1.59
N ARG A 31 4.48 14.89 2.67
CA ARG A 31 4.58 16.33 2.92
C ARG A 31 6.02 16.80 3.16
N GLU A 32 6.82 15.98 3.82
CA GLU A 32 8.24 16.26 4.09
C GLU A 32 9.17 15.85 2.92
N GLY A 33 8.62 15.27 1.85
CA GLY A 33 9.38 14.85 0.67
C GLY A 33 10.19 13.56 0.85
N ALA A 34 10.02 12.85 1.97
CA ALA A 34 10.62 11.53 2.17
C ALA A 34 10.10 10.49 1.16
N ILE A 35 8.85 10.65 0.70
CA ILE A 35 8.31 9.92 -0.45
C ILE A 35 7.93 10.94 -1.52
N ALA A 36 8.69 10.91 -2.62
CA ALA A 36 8.45 11.79 -3.76
C ALA A 36 7.14 11.43 -4.49
N PRO A 37 6.32 12.40 -4.92
CA PRO A 37 5.05 12.15 -5.62
C PRO A 37 5.17 11.28 -6.87
N GLU A 38 6.31 11.30 -7.55
CA GLU A 38 6.57 10.53 -8.78
C GLU A 38 6.65 9.02 -8.49
N ASN A 39 6.98 8.66 -7.25
CA ASN A 39 7.00 7.29 -6.76
C ASN A 39 5.63 6.81 -6.27
N LEU A 40 4.60 7.65 -6.38
CA LEU A 40 3.24 7.31 -5.96
C LEU A 40 2.35 7.05 -7.18
N PHE A 41 1.36 6.20 -6.98
CA PHE A 41 0.24 6.06 -7.89
C PHE A 41 -1.06 5.92 -7.10
N THR A 42 -2.16 6.26 -7.76
CA THR A 42 -3.50 6.14 -7.17
C THR A 42 -4.17 4.90 -7.73
N ILE A 43 -4.68 4.05 -6.84
CA ILE A 43 -5.64 3.01 -7.18
C ILE A 43 -7.03 3.64 -7.05
N ARG A 44 -7.76 3.70 -8.16
CA ARG A 44 -9.09 4.31 -8.19
C ARG A 44 -10.14 3.35 -7.65
N ARG A 45 -11.24 3.92 -7.16
CA ARG A 45 -12.42 3.15 -6.75
C ARG A 45 -12.92 2.30 -7.92
N GLY A 46 -13.16 1.01 -7.67
CA GLY A 46 -13.69 0.05 -8.64
C GLY A 46 -12.60 -0.68 -9.45
N GLU A 47 -11.33 -0.27 -9.34
CA GLU A 47 -10.20 -1.00 -9.91
C GLU A 47 -10.02 -2.36 -9.24
N VAL A 48 -9.47 -3.32 -9.98
CA VAL A 48 -9.18 -4.66 -9.48
C VAL A 48 -7.78 -4.66 -8.87
N VAL A 49 -7.68 -5.12 -7.63
CA VAL A 49 -6.42 -5.26 -6.88
C VAL A 49 -6.26 -6.69 -6.37
N ARG A 50 -5.02 -7.07 -6.08
CA ARG A 50 -4.72 -8.25 -5.29
C ARG A 50 -5.00 -7.93 -3.81
N ASP A 51 -5.90 -8.69 -3.18
CA ASP A 51 -6.15 -8.59 -1.74
C ASP A 51 -5.19 -9.53 -1.01
N ASN A 52 -4.19 -8.97 -0.33
CA ASN A 52 -3.19 -9.75 0.41
C ASN A 52 -3.69 -10.20 1.79
N VAL A 53 -4.82 -9.68 2.28
CA VAL A 53 -5.42 -10.04 3.58
C VAL A 53 -6.34 -11.24 3.41
N HIS A 54 -7.25 -11.17 2.44
CA HIS A 54 -8.23 -12.23 2.19
C HIS A 54 -7.80 -13.19 1.08
N GLY A 55 -6.76 -12.85 0.32
CA GLY A 55 -6.31 -13.62 -0.85
C GLY A 55 -7.17 -13.35 -2.09
N GLY A 56 -6.55 -13.44 -3.26
CA GLY A 56 -7.25 -13.34 -4.55
C GLY A 56 -7.36 -11.91 -5.10
N LEU A 57 -8.30 -11.72 -6.04
CA LEU A 57 -8.56 -10.44 -6.68
C LEU A 57 -9.87 -9.86 -6.15
N ALA A 58 -9.85 -8.57 -5.80
CA ALA A 58 -11.00 -7.83 -5.31
C ALA A 58 -11.13 -6.49 -6.01
N ARG A 59 -12.35 -5.95 -6.07
CA ARG A 59 -12.58 -4.57 -6.52
C ARG A 59 -12.51 -3.62 -5.34
N THR A 60 -11.83 -2.49 -5.51
CA THR A 60 -11.68 -1.50 -4.45
C THR A 60 -12.98 -0.73 -4.22
N GLY A 61 -13.38 -0.59 -2.94
CA GLY A 61 -14.50 0.26 -2.55
C GLY A 61 -14.15 1.74 -2.41
N VAL A 62 -12.85 2.05 -2.35
CA VAL A 62 -12.30 3.38 -2.03
C VAL A 62 -11.09 3.69 -2.91
N GLU A 63 -10.70 4.97 -2.95
CA GLU A 63 -9.41 5.35 -3.54
C GLU A 63 -8.27 5.15 -2.53
N MET A 64 -7.12 4.75 -3.04
CA MET A 64 -5.92 4.49 -2.24
C MET A 64 -4.69 5.04 -2.94
N VAL A 65 -3.70 5.48 -2.17
CA VAL A 65 -2.38 5.89 -2.69
C VAL A 65 -1.38 4.82 -2.32
N LYS A 66 -0.60 4.35 -3.30
CA LYS A 66 0.38 3.28 -3.12
C LYS A 66 1.74 3.71 -3.67
N VAL A 67 2.79 3.26 -3.02
CA VAL A 67 4.17 3.43 -3.48
C VAL A 67 4.44 2.45 -4.62
N ARG A 68 4.96 2.94 -5.74
CA ARG A 68 5.37 2.14 -6.89
C ARG A 68 6.55 1.25 -6.51
N GLU A 69 6.49 0.00 -6.97
CA GLU A 69 7.61 -0.94 -6.85
C GLU A 69 8.74 -0.52 -7.79
N ARG A 70 9.99 -0.68 -7.36
CA ARG A 70 11.14 -0.49 -8.26
C ARG A 70 11.18 -1.59 -9.31
N GLU A 71 11.76 -1.28 -10.47
CA GLU A 71 11.94 -2.25 -11.58
C GLU A 71 12.78 -3.47 -11.15
N ASP A 72 13.64 -3.30 -10.15
CA ASP A 72 14.55 -4.33 -9.64
C ASP A 72 13.92 -5.22 -8.55
N GLY A 73 12.66 -4.95 -8.18
CA GLY A 73 11.99 -5.61 -7.06
C GLY A 73 12.41 -5.04 -5.70
N GLY A 74 11.61 -4.10 -5.19
CA GLY A 74 11.74 -3.46 -3.87
C GLY A 74 10.98 -2.15 -3.78
#